data_AF-A0A5N6ZQQ8-F1
#
_entry.id   AF-A0A5N6ZQQ8-F1
#
_cell.length_a   1.000
_cell.length_b   1.000
_cell.length_c   1.000
_cell.angle_alpha   90.00
_cell.angle_beta   90.00
_cell.angle_gamma   90.00
#
_symmetry.space_group_name_H-M   'P 1'
#
loop_
_entity.id
_entity.type
_entity.pdbx_description
1 polymer ?
#
loop_
_entity_poly.entity_id
_entity_poly.type
_entity_poly.pdbx_seq_one_letter_code
_entity_poly.pdbx_strand_id
1 'polypeptide(L)'
;MAPRRSRTKKTTLLSHTRPPTVRAKHATLSSKATRNLIRSHHRLLKNRAQALKANDNLLIERIDAQIRENGGLEGYQLASRLGQSLERGGDSSKVLVDWLSPQLSRLQDTKSKLRVLEVGALSTQNACSMNHFLDVTRIDLNSQEPGILRQDFMEMSLPRDAADQFHIISLSLVLNYVPDAIGRGEMLKRCVTFLRKPPLSGSSFHITPRLFLVLPVACVKNSRYLTECRLRDIMSSMGFVLEKSKETSKLIFQLWEHRHDLQPASFKKEVLRPGKMKNNFAIVVKR
;
A
#
# COMPACT_ATOMS: atom_id res chain seq x y z
N MET A 1 -16.01 33.24 53.08
CA MET A 1 -16.90 32.39 52.25
C MET A 1 -16.39 32.40 50.82
N ALA A 2 -15.85 31.28 50.32
CA ALA A 2 -15.34 31.17 48.95
C ALA A 2 -16.47 30.83 47.96
N PRO A 3 -16.50 31.40 46.74
CA PRO A 3 -17.58 31.15 45.79
C PRO A 3 -17.43 29.79 45.09
N ARG A 4 -18.55 29.05 45.00
CA ARG A 4 -18.64 27.76 44.30
C ARG A 4 -18.49 27.94 42.79
N ARG A 5 -17.48 27.30 42.17
CA ARG A 5 -17.34 27.18 40.71
C ARG A 5 -18.48 26.36 40.11
N SER A 6 -19.17 26.88 39.09
CA SER A 6 -20.19 26.16 38.34
C SER A 6 -19.55 25.09 37.43
N ARG A 7 -20.14 23.89 37.41
CA ARG A 7 -19.72 22.80 36.51
C ARG A 7 -20.16 23.13 35.09
N THR A 8 -19.21 23.36 34.19
CA THR A 8 -19.44 23.41 32.75
C THR A 8 -19.95 22.06 32.25
N LYS A 9 -21.17 22.03 31.69
CA LYS A 9 -21.76 20.85 31.04
C LYS A 9 -20.90 20.49 29.82
N LYS A 10 -20.35 19.27 29.79
CA LYS A 10 -19.67 18.72 28.60
C LYS A 10 -20.64 18.71 27.42
N THR A 11 -20.25 19.35 26.32
CA THR A 11 -20.95 19.27 25.04
C THR A 11 -20.90 17.83 24.54
N THR A 12 -22.07 17.24 24.33
CA THR A 12 -22.23 15.90 23.76
C THR A 12 -21.81 15.91 22.29
N LEU A 13 -21.13 14.85 21.85
CA LEU A 13 -20.73 14.68 20.45
C LEU A 13 -21.97 14.66 19.54
N LEU A 14 -21.90 15.37 18.40
CA LEU A 14 -22.94 15.44 17.36
C LEU A 14 -23.37 14.06 16.79
N SER A 15 -22.65 12.99 17.11
CA SER A 15 -23.03 11.61 16.79
C SER A 15 -24.25 11.11 17.57
N HIS A 16 -24.65 11.79 18.66
CA HIS A 16 -25.76 11.36 19.52
C HIS A 16 -27.13 11.94 19.12
N THR A 17 -27.20 12.85 18.15
CA THR A 17 -28.44 13.52 17.73
C THR A 17 -28.96 13.04 16.37
N ARG A 18 -28.34 12.03 15.76
CA ARG A 18 -28.78 11.54 14.44
C ARG A 18 -29.94 10.54 14.60
N PRO A 19 -31.10 10.76 13.94
CA PRO A 19 -32.17 9.77 13.92
C PRO A 19 -31.67 8.46 13.27
N PRO A 20 -32.18 7.29 13.69
CA PRO A 20 -31.71 6.01 13.18
C PRO A 20 -31.93 5.95 11.68
N THR A 21 -30.83 5.93 10.93
CA THR A 21 -30.86 5.81 9.48
C THR A 21 -31.28 4.37 9.12
N VAL A 22 -32.11 4.24 8.08
CA VAL A 22 -32.65 2.99 7.53
C VAL A 22 -31.64 1.84 7.64
N ARG A 23 -32.01 0.77 8.37
CA ARG A 23 -31.20 -0.45 8.47
C ARG A 23 -30.96 -1.01 7.06
N ALA A 24 -29.70 -1.08 6.65
CA ALA A 24 -29.32 -1.74 5.41
C ALA A 24 -29.85 -3.19 5.41
N LYS A 25 -30.45 -3.63 4.29
CA LYS A 25 -31.17 -4.90 4.15
C LYS A 25 -30.29 -6.16 4.27
N HIS A 26 -28.97 -6.03 4.42
CA HIS A 26 -28.06 -7.15 4.70
C HIS A 26 -27.00 -6.73 5.71
N ALA A 27 -26.78 -7.55 6.74
CA ALA A 27 -25.77 -7.31 7.76
C ALA A 27 -24.35 -7.48 7.17
N THR A 28 -23.80 -6.40 6.62
CA THR A 28 -22.39 -6.36 6.22
C THR A 28 -21.50 -6.23 7.45
N LEU A 29 -20.30 -6.83 7.42
CA LEU A 29 -19.33 -6.72 8.53
C LEU A 29 -19.10 -5.25 8.89
N SER A 30 -19.17 -4.89 10.18
CA SER A 30 -18.92 -3.53 10.63
C SER A 30 -17.49 -3.06 10.28
N SER A 31 -17.27 -1.75 10.19
CA SER A 31 -15.92 -1.17 9.95
C SER A 31 -14.91 -1.53 11.05
N LYS A 32 -15.36 -1.86 12.26
CA LYS A 32 -14.50 -2.35 13.36
C LYS A 32 -14.17 -3.84 13.15
N ALA A 33 -15.16 -4.67 12.86
CA ALA A 33 -14.98 -6.10 12.60
C ALA A 33 -14.05 -6.33 11.40
N THR A 34 -14.30 -5.62 10.29
CA THR A 34 -13.48 -5.67 9.07
C THR A 34 -12.01 -5.37 9.36
N ARG A 35 -11.73 -4.30 10.11
CA ARG A 35 -10.35 -3.94 10.52
C ARG A 35 -9.71 -4.97 11.42
N ASN A 36 -10.47 -5.54 12.36
CA ASN A 36 -9.95 -6.55 13.27
C ASN A 36 -9.58 -7.82 12.52
N LEU A 37 -10.39 -8.23 11.54
CA LEU A 37 -10.11 -9.37 10.67
C LEU A 37 -8.83 -9.15 9.86
N ILE A 38 -8.71 -8.01 9.17
CA ILE A 38 -7.50 -7.63 8.41
C ILE A 38 -6.25 -7.64 9.32
N ARG A 39 -6.34 -7.04 10.52
CA ARG A 39 -5.23 -7.00 11.48
C ARG A 39 -4.84 -8.38 12.00
N SER A 40 -5.83 -9.22 12.30
CA SER A 40 -5.60 -10.59 12.77
C SER A 40 -4.87 -11.38 11.68
N HIS A 41 -5.34 -11.30 10.44
CA HIS A 41 -4.73 -11.98 9.31
C HIS A 41 -3.27 -11.54 9.09
N HIS A 42 -2.98 -10.23 9.10
CA HIS A 42 -1.60 -9.73 9.03
C HIS A 42 -0.69 -10.30 10.13
N ARG A 43 -1.21 -10.37 11.36
CA ARG A 43 -0.45 -10.91 12.50
C ARG A 43 -0.16 -12.39 12.30
N LEU A 44 -1.14 -13.17 11.87
CA LEU A 44 -1.00 -14.60 11.63
C LEU A 44 0.00 -14.89 10.52
N LEU A 45 -0.08 -14.20 9.37
CA LEU A 45 0.88 -14.38 8.28
C LEU A 45 2.32 -14.05 8.70
N LYS A 46 2.50 -13.00 9.48
CA LYS A 46 3.82 -12.65 10.01
C LYS A 46 4.35 -13.73 10.96
N ASN A 47 3.51 -14.23 11.85
CA ASN A 47 3.88 -15.29 12.78
C ASN A 47 4.21 -16.58 12.01
N ARG A 48 3.44 -16.92 10.98
CA ARG A 48 3.69 -18.06 10.10
C ARG A 48 5.06 -17.95 9.42
N ALA A 49 5.39 -16.79 8.88
CA ALA A 49 6.70 -16.54 8.26
C ALA A 49 7.87 -16.66 9.25
N GLN A 50 7.64 -16.37 10.54
CA GLN A 50 8.63 -16.59 11.59
C GLN A 50 8.76 -18.08 11.95
N ALA A 51 7.64 -18.79 12.08
CA ALA A 51 7.61 -20.22 12.35
C ALA A 51 8.30 -21.03 11.23
N LEU A 52 8.07 -20.67 9.96
CA LEU A 52 8.78 -21.22 8.81
C LEU A 52 10.30 -21.04 8.91
N LYS A 53 10.78 -19.85 9.28
CA LYS A 53 12.22 -19.60 9.46
C LYS A 53 12.81 -20.38 10.64
N ALA A 54 11.99 -20.73 11.62
CA ALA A 54 12.39 -21.54 12.77
C ALA A 54 12.20 -23.06 12.54
N ASN A 55 11.67 -23.48 11.39
CA ASN A 55 11.27 -24.87 11.10
C ASN A 55 10.32 -25.48 12.15
N ASP A 56 9.45 -24.66 12.77
CA ASP A 56 8.47 -25.09 13.76
C ASP A 56 7.16 -25.52 13.08
N ASN A 57 7.12 -26.77 12.61
CA ASN A 57 5.99 -27.32 11.86
C ASN A 57 4.68 -27.34 12.65
N LEU A 58 4.73 -27.62 13.97
CA LEU A 58 3.54 -27.64 14.82
C LEU A 58 2.92 -26.24 14.96
N LEU A 59 3.76 -25.21 15.10
CA LEU A 59 3.28 -23.84 15.15
C LEU A 59 2.71 -23.38 13.80
N ILE A 60 3.31 -23.80 12.68
CA ILE A 60 2.79 -23.52 11.33
C ILE A 60 1.37 -24.09 11.18
N GLU A 61 1.17 -25.37 11.52
CA GLU A 61 -0.15 -26.02 11.40
C GLU A 61 -1.21 -25.34 12.26
N ARG A 62 -0.88 -24.96 13.51
CA ARG A 62 -1.78 -24.20 14.39
C ARG A 62 -2.15 -22.85 13.81
N ILE A 63 -1.18 -22.11 13.29
CA ILE A 63 -1.44 -20.81 12.66
C ILE A 63 -2.30 -20.97 11.41
N ASP A 64 -2.05 -21.99 10.60
CA ASP A 64 -2.83 -22.27 9.39
C ASP A 64 -4.28 -22.66 9.72
N ALA A 65 -4.50 -23.43 10.79
CA ALA A 65 -5.84 -23.68 11.31
C ALA A 65 -6.54 -22.39 11.74
N GLN A 66 -5.83 -21.50 12.46
CA GLN A 66 -6.39 -20.22 12.90
C GLN A 66 -6.67 -19.26 11.72
N ILE A 67 -5.89 -19.32 10.65
CA ILE A 67 -6.17 -18.56 9.41
C ILE A 67 -7.48 -19.07 8.79
N ARG A 68 -7.65 -20.40 8.66
CA ARG A 68 -8.88 -21.01 8.13
C ARG A 68 -10.11 -20.63 8.96
N GLU A 69 -10.00 -20.70 10.28
CA GLU A 69 -11.08 -20.32 11.21
C GLU A 69 -11.50 -18.85 11.06
N ASN A 70 -10.56 -17.95 10.76
CA ASN A 70 -10.85 -16.52 10.53
C ASN A 70 -11.45 -16.21 9.14
N GLY A 71 -11.99 -17.21 8.45
CA GLY A 71 -12.54 -17.08 7.09
C GLY A 71 -11.48 -17.20 6.00
N GLY A 72 -10.25 -17.59 6.37
CA GLY A 72 -9.15 -17.78 5.44
C GLY A 72 -8.83 -16.53 4.62
N LEU A 73 -8.26 -16.79 3.46
CA LEU A 73 -7.85 -15.76 2.52
C LEU A 73 -9.06 -15.06 1.86
N GLU A 74 -10.13 -15.79 1.56
CA GLU A 74 -11.36 -15.24 0.98
C GLU A 74 -12.01 -14.23 1.92
N GLY A 75 -12.10 -14.55 3.21
CA GLY A 75 -12.57 -13.64 4.25
C GLY A 75 -11.71 -12.38 4.36
N TYR A 76 -10.38 -12.52 4.26
CA TYR A 76 -9.48 -11.38 4.18
C TYR A 76 -9.73 -10.51 2.94
N GLN A 77 -9.87 -11.09 1.75
CA GLN A 77 -10.09 -10.35 0.51
C GLN A 77 -11.45 -9.64 0.50
N LEU A 78 -12.50 -10.29 1.00
CA LEU A 78 -13.80 -9.67 1.19
C LEU A 78 -13.71 -8.48 2.14
N ALA A 79 -13.03 -8.65 3.29
CA ALA A 79 -12.81 -7.57 4.23
C ALA A 79 -11.98 -6.42 3.62
N SER A 80 -10.99 -6.72 2.79
CA SER A 80 -10.16 -5.71 2.12
C SER A 80 -10.96 -4.93 1.08
N ARG A 81 -11.75 -5.60 0.23
CA ARG A 81 -12.68 -4.96 -0.73
C ARG A 81 -13.70 -4.08 -0.03
N LEU A 82 -14.32 -4.58 1.04
CA LEU A 82 -15.22 -3.77 1.89
C LEU A 82 -14.47 -2.58 2.50
N GLY A 83 -13.21 -2.76 2.90
CA GLY A 83 -12.36 -1.71 3.43
C GLY A 83 -12.05 -0.59 2.43
N GLN A 84 -11.98 -0.90 1.14
CA GLN A 84 -11.74 0.05 0.04
C GLN A 84 -13.02 0.72 -0.51
N SER A 85 -14.21 0.35 -0.01
CA SER A 85 -15.44 1.01 -0.45
C SER A 85 -15.39 2.51 -0.19
N LEU A 86 -16.11 3.28 -1.02
CA LEU A 86 -16.23 4.73 -0.93
C LEU A 86 -16.60 5.20 0.49
N GLU A 87 -17.45 4.43 1.18
CA GLU A 87 -17.91 4.76 2.54
C GLU A 87 -16.88 4.46 3.66
N ARG A 88 -15.84 3.67 3.39
CA ARG A 88 -14.93 3.15 4.45
C ARG A 88 -13.48 3.57 4.31
N GLY A 89 -12.90 3.42 3.12
CA GLY A 89 -11.48 3.66 2.88
C GLY A 89 -11.18 4.32 1.55
N GLY A 90 -12.12 4.26 0.60
CA GLY A 90 -12.01 4.88 -0.71
C GLY A 90 -10.98 4.20 -1.61
N ASP A 91 -11.05 4.57 -2.88
CA ASP A 91 -10.14 4.11 -3.90
C ASP A 91 -8.89 5.00 -3.92
N SER A 92 -7.75 4.46 -3.46
CA SER A 92 -6.47 5.16 -3.45
C SER A 92 -5.98 5.54 -4.86
N SER A 93 -6.40 4.80 -5.88
CA SER A 93 -5.99 5.05 -7.26
C SER A 93 -6.52 6.39 -7.78
N LYS A 94 -7.59 6.94 -7.18
CA LYS A 94 -8.06 8.31 -7.44
C LYS A 94 -6.99 9.34 -7.13
N VAL A 95 -6.30 9.20 -5.98
CA VAL A 95 -5.21 10.11 -5.60
C VAL A 95 -4.08 10.06 -6.62
N LEU A 96 -3.75 8.87 -7.13
CA LEU A 96 -2.76 8.71 -8.17
C LEU A 96 -3.19 9.37 -9.48
N VAL A 97 -4.42 9.11 -9.94
CA VAL A 97 -4.98 9.74 -11.15
C VAL A 97 -4.99 11.27 -11.02
N ASP A 98 -5.49 11.80 -9.91
CA ASP A 98 -5.53 13.24 -9.63
C ASP A 98 -4.13 13.87 -9.70
N TRP A 99 -3.12 13.18 -9.16
CA TRP A 99 -1.74 13.64 -9.18
C TRP A 99 -1.07 13.56 -10.55
N LEU A 100 -1.51 12.62 -11.40
CA LEU A 100 -1.04 12.46 -12.77
C LEU A 100 -1.82 13.30 -13.78
N SER A 101 -2.97 13.88 -13.40
CA SER A 101 -3.84 14.66 -14.30
C SER A 101 -3.08 15.65 -15.19
N PRO A 102 -2.12 16.46 -14.70
CA PRO A 102 -1.37 17.38 -15.57
C PRO A 102 -0.58 16.69 -16.68
N GLN A 103 -0.04 15.48 -16.41
CA GLN A 103 0.69 14.67 -17.39
C GLN A 103 -0.28 13.94 -18.32
N LEU A 104 -1.40 13.45 -17.82
CA LEU A 104 -2.44 12.78 -18.63
C LEU A 104 -3.12 13.74 -19.60
N SER A 105 -3.34 15.00 -19.21
CA SER A 105 -3.89 16.03 -20.11
C SER A 105 -3.01 16.26 -21.34
N ARG A 106 -1.68 16.15 -21.20
CA ARG A 106 -0.73 16.28 -22.33
C ARG A 106 -0.79 15.10 -23.30
N LEU A 107 -1.41 13.99 -22.90
CA LEU A 107 -1.61 12.82 -23.76
C LEU A 107 -2.90 12.89 -24.57
N GLN A 108 -3.78 13.86 -24.32
CA GLN A 108 -5.10 13.98 -24.99
C GLN A 108 -4.97 14.06 -26.51
N ASP A 109 -3.96 14.78 -27.00
CA ASP A 109 -3.69 14.94 -28.44
C ASP A 109 -2.83 13.81 -29.01
N THR A 110 -2.50 12.81 -28.19
CA THR A 110 -1.66 11.67 -28.58
C THR A 110 -2.46 10.37 -28.51
N LYS A 111 -2.10 9.38 -29.34
CA LYS A 111 -2.63 8.01 -29.19
C LYS A 111 -1.90 7.21 -28.10
N SER A 112 -1.05 7.85 -27.30
CA SER A 112 -0.16 7.20 -26.35
C SER A 112 -0.83 6.99 -24.99
N LYS A 113 -0.47 5.90 -24.30
CA LYS A 113 -0.93 5.61 -22.95
C LYS A 113 0.24 5.39 -22.01
N LEU A 114 0.06 5.75 -20.74
CA LEU A 114 1.02 5.40 -19.69
C LEU A 114 0.74 3.99 -19.20
N ARG A 115 1.70 3.11 -19.40
CA ARG A 115 1.72 1.78 -18.78
C ARG A 115 1.87 1.86 -17.26
N VAL A 116 0.93 1.25 -16.56
CA VAL A 116 0.88 1.18 -15.09
C VAL A 116 0.88 -0.29 -14.66
N LEU A 117 1.74 -0.65 -13.73
CA LEU A 117 1.64 -1.92 -13.00
C LEU A 117 0.96 -1.65 -11.65
N GLU A 118 -0.22 -2.22 -11.46
CA GLU A 118 -0.92 -2.20 -10.18
C GLU A 118 -0.72 -3.54 -9.47
N VAL A 119 0.07 -3.52 -8.40
CA VAL A 119 0.32 -4.69 -7.56
C VAL A 119 -0.72 -4.73 -6.44
N GLY A 120 -1.30 -5.90 -6.18
CA GLY A 120 -2.36 -6.07 -5.18
C GLY A 120 -3.69 -5.45 -5.60
N ALA A 121 -4.01 -5.49 -6.90
CA ALA A 121 -5.25 -4.95 -7.43
C ALA A 121 -6.45 -5.78 -6.92
N LEU A 122 -7.47 -5.09 -6.41
CA LEU A 122 -8.69 -5.71 -5.88
C LEU A 122 -9.94 -5.47 -6.73
N SER A 123 -9.83 -4.64 -7.78
CA SER A 123 -10.93 -4.38 -8.71
C SER A 123 -10.42 -3.82 -10.04
N THR A 124 -11.08 -4.20 -11.15
CA THR A 124 -10.90 -3.60 -12.48
C THR A 124 -11.62 -2.26 -12.63
N GLN A 125 -12.43 -1.85 -11.65
CA GLN A 125 -13.26 -0.64 -11.71
C GLN A 125 -12.66 0.55 -10.93
N ASN A 126 -11.40 0.41 -10.48
CA ASN A 126 -10.70 1.50 -9.80
C ASN A 126 -10.36 2.64 -10.78
N ALA A 127 -10.09 3.83 -10.26
CA ALA A 127 -9.88 5.03 -11.07
C ALA A 127 -8.69 4.93 -12.03
N CYS A 128 -7.60 4.25 -11.66
CA CYS A 128 -6.52 3.98 -12.61
C CYS A 128 -7.00 3.11 -13.77
N SER A 129 -7.75 2.07 -13.45
CA SER A 129 -8.27 1.09 -14.39
C SER A 129 -9.29 1.65 -15.37
N MET A 130 -10.09 2.61 -14.92
CA MET A 130 -11.11 3.28 -15.71
C MET A 130 -10.56 4.46 -16.52
N ASN A 131 -9.29 4.83 -16.36
CA ASN A 131 -8.70 5.97 -17.06
C ASN A 131 -8.18 5.58 -18.44
N HIS A 132 -8.74 6.18 -19.50
CA HIS A 132 -8.41 5.84 -20.89
C HIS A 132 -6.95 6.13 -21.31
N PHE A 133 -6.25 7.00 -20.58
CA PHE A 133 -4.84 7.34 -20.82
C PHE A 133 -3.86 6.40 -20.10
N LEU A 134 -4.38 5.46 -19.30
CA LEU A 134 -3.60 4.47 -18.59
C LEU A 134 -3.80 3.09 -19.21
N ASP A 135 -2.69 2.39 -19.45
CA ASP A 135 -2.68 0.97 -19.80
C ASP A 135 -2.27 0.19 -18.54
N VAL A 136 -3.27 -0.33 -17.82
CA VAL A 136 -3.07 -0.89 -16.48
C VAL A 136 -2.96 -2.41 -16.53
N THR A 137 -1.78 -2.92 -16.21
CA THR A 137 -1.54 -4.33 -15.86
C THR A 137 -1.85 -4.52 -14.38
N ARG A 138 -2.80 -5.41 -14.07
CA ARG A 138 -3.27 -5.67 -12.70
C ARG A 138 -2.80 -7.04 -12.25
N ILE A 139 -2.12 -7.11 -11.12
CA ILE A 139 -1.73 -8.37 -10.51
C ILE A 139 -2.18 -8.46 -9.06
N ASP A 140 -2.53 -9.66 -8.62
CA ASP A 140 -2.76 -9.98 -7.21
C ASP A 140 -2.30 -11.42 -6.94
N LEU A 141 -1.86 -11.71 -5.71
CA LEU A 141 -1.41 -13.06 -5.34
C LEU A 141 -2.51 -14.11 -5.48
N ASN A 142 -3.77 -13.68 -5.29
CA ASN A 142 -4.91 -14.57 -5.23
C ASN A 142 -6.13 -13.94 -5.88
N SER A 143 -5.96 -13.35 -7.07
CA SER A 143 -7.05 -12.75 -7.83
C SER A 143 -8.28 -13.67 -7.93
N GLN A 144 -9.45 -13.10 -7.66
CA GLN A 144 -10.78 -13.72 -7.85
C GLN A 144 -11.61 -12.98 -8.90
N GLU A 145 -11.04 -11.95 -9.54
CA GLU A 145 -11.74 -11.04 -10.45
C GLU A 145 -11.19 -11.19 -11.87
N PRO A 146 -12.05 -11.47 -12.89
CA PRO A 146 -11.63 -11.46 -14.28
C PRO A 146 -10.95 -10.13 -14.64
N GLY A 147 -9.82 -10.20 -15.34
CA GLY A 147 -9.02 -9.02 -15.69
C GLY A 147 -7.95 -8.61 -14.67
N ILE A 148 -7.83 -9.34 -13.55
CA ILE A 148 -6.69 -9.23 -12.63
C ILE A 148 -5.89 -10.54 -12.69
N LEU A 149 -4.63 -10.46 -13.08
CA LEU A 149 -3.76 -11.62 -13.22
C LEU A 149 -3.35 -12.15 -11.84
N ARG A 150 -3.49 -13.46 -11.63
CA ARG A 150 -2.94 -14.12 -10.44
C ARG A 150 -1.42 -14.26 -10.59
N GLN A 151 -0.67 -13.40 -9.92
CA GLN A 151 0.80 -13.34 -10.06
C GLN A 151 1.43 -12.76 -8.78
N ASP A 152 2.53 -13.37 -8.34
CA ASP A 152 3.42 -12.77 -7.34
C ASP A 152 4.41 -11.82 -8.01
N PHE A 153 4.41 -10.55 -7.59
CA PHE A 153 5.34 -9.53 -8.07
C PHE A 153 6.80 -9.94 -7.85
N MET A 154 7.10 -10.56 -6.71
CA MET A 154 8.46 -10.97 -6.36
C MET A 154 8.97 -12.12 -7.24
N GLU A 155 8.06 -12.92 -7.79
CA GLU A 155 8.33 -14.08 -8.66
C GLU A 155 8.20 -13.76 -10.15
N MET A 156 7.79 -12.54 -10.54
CA MET A 156 7.70 -12.17 -11.96
C MET A 156 9.04 -12.40 -12.70
N SER A 157 9.00 -12.71 -13.99
CA SER A 157 10.24 -12.70 -14.78
C SER A 157 10.79 -11.26 -14.84
N LEU A 158 12.11 -11.10 -14.73
CA LEU A 158 12.72 -9.77 -14.88
C LEU A 158 12.44 -9.23 -16.31
N PRO A 159 12.23 -7.92 -16.47
CA PRO A 159 11.97 -7.32 -17.79
C PRO A 159 13.09 -7.65 -18.78
N ARG A 160 12.72 -8.15 -19.96
CA ARG A 160 13.69 -8.44 -21.03
C ARG A 160 13.93 -7.20 -21.90
N ASP A 161 12.89 -6.41 -22.08
CA ASP A 161 12.91 -5.19 -22.89
C ASP A 161 11.98 -4.11 -22.31
N ALA A 162 11.89 -2.97 -23.01
CA ALA A 162 11.07 -1.84 -22.58
C ALA A 162 9.56 -2.13 -22.59
N ALA A 163 9.09 -3.15 -23.31
CA ALA A 163 7.71 -3.63 -23.31
C ALA A 163 7.38 -4.48 -22.08
N ASP A 164 8.36 -4.90 -21.30
CA ASP A 164 8.15 -5.51 -19.98
C ASP A 164 8.23 -4.48 -18.83
N GLN A 165 8.51 -3.19 -19.14
CA GLN A 165 8.67 -2.12 -18.17
C GLN A 165 7.51 -1.12 -18.11
N PHE A 166 7.31 -0.51 -16.95
CA PHE A 166 6.17 0.34 -16.65
C PHE A 166 6.60 1.80 -16.41
N HIS A 167 5.76 2.75 -16.82
CA HIS A 167 5.97 4.15 -16.49
C HIS A 167 5.65 4.40 -15.02
N ILE A 168 4.65 3.69 -14.49
CA ILE A 168 4.20 3.85 -13.11
C ILE A 168 4.03 2.46 -12.48
N ILE A 169 4.48 2.32 -11.23
CA ILE A 169 4.14 1.17 -10.38
C ILE A 169 3.29 1.69 -9.21
N SER A 170 2.16 1.04 -8.95
CA SER A 170 1.28 1.33 -7.81
C SER A 170 1.41 0.23 -6.76
N LEU A 171 1.94 0.60 -5.59
CA LEU A 171 2.01 -0.22 -4.38
C LEU A 171 1.07 0.36 -3.31
N SER A 172 -0.24 0.23 -3.52
CA SER A 172 -1.21 0.69 -2.54
C SER A 172 -1.48 -0.36 -1.47
N LEU A 173 -1.01 -0.12 -0.25
CA LEU A 173 -1.13 -1.04 0.90
C LEU A 173 -0.51 -2.44 0.70
N VAL A 174 0.35 -2.59 -0.32
CA VAL A 174 1.05 -3.84 -0.65
C VAL A 174 2.28 -4.03 0.22
N LEU A 175 3.13 -3.01 0.32
CA LEU A 175 4.43 -3.13 1.00
C LEU A 175 4.26 -3.45 2.49
N ASN A 176 3.19 -2.98 3.13
CA ASN A 176 2.88 -3.35 4.52
C ASN A 176 2.41 -4.79 4.71
N TYR A 177 2.07 -5.49 3.64
CA TYR A 177 1.64 -6.89 3.65
C TYR A 177 2.82 -7.86 3.57
N VAL A 178 3.94 -7.43 2.97
CA VAL A 178 5.15 -8.24 2.88
C VAL A 178 5.61 -8.60 4.30
N PRO A 179 5.79 -9.88 4.65
CA PRO A 179 5.85 -10.32 6.05
C PRO A 179 7.11 -9.87 6.77
N ASP A 180 8.25 -9.82 6.08
CA ASP A 180 9.53 -9.47 6.69
C ASP A 180 10.18 -8.21 6.11
N ALA A 181 11.15 -7.69 6.85
CA ALA A 181 11.77 -6.40 6.54
C ALA A 181 12.68 -6.45 5.32
N ILE A 182 13.31 -7.60 5.06
CA ILE A 182 14.22 -7.79 3.94
C ILE A 182 13.39 -7.84 2.66
N GLY A 183 12.33 -8.65 2.64
CA GLY A 183 11.40 -8.73 1.50
C GLY A 183 10.81 -7.37 1.13
N ARG A 184 10.55 -6.49 2.11
CA ARG A 184 10.12 -5.10 1.83
C ARG A 184 11.18 -4.28 1.10
N GLY A 185 12.45 -4.39 1.49
CA GLY A 185 13.53 -3.71 0.77
C GLY A 185 13.74 -4.29 -0.63
N GLU A 186 13.70 -5.61 -0.76
CA GLU A 186 13.82 -6.29 -2.06
C GLU A 186 12.66 -5.95 -3.00
N MET A 187 11.43 -5.83 -2.50
CA MET A 187 10.29 -5.36 -3.30
C MET A 187 10.52 -3.94 -3.85
N LEU A 188 11.06 -3.02 -3.04
CA LEU A 188 11.37 -1.66 -3.50
C LEU A 188 12.48 -1.63 -4.55
N LYS A 189 13.57 -2.41 -4.35
CA LYS A 189 14.63 -2.56 -5.37
C LYS A 189 14.05 -3.10 -6.68
N ARG A 190 13.18 -4.10 -6.57
CA ARG A 190 12.53 -4.71 -7.72
C ARG A 190 11.62 -3.73 -8.46
N CYS A 191 10.95 -2.81 -7.78
CA CYS A 191 10.24 -1.74 -8.49
C CYS A 191 11.17 -0.99 -9.45
N VAL A 192 12.42 -0.71 -9.06
CA VAL A 192 13.38 -0.03 -9.96
C VAL A 192 13.65 -0.83 -11.22
N THR A 193 13.75 -2.16 -11.16
CA THR A 193 14.01 -2.99 -12.34
C THR A 193 12.84 -3.00 -13.33
N PHE A 194 11.61 -2.86 -12.83
CA PHE A 194 10.38 -2.81 -13.61
C PHE A 194 9.99 -1.41 -14.08
N LEU A 195 10.66 -0.36 -13.61
CA LEU A 195 10.42 1.00 -14.10
C LEU A 195 11.12 1.22 -15.44
N ARG A 196 10.38 1.79 -16.39
CA ARG A 196 10.86 2.10 -17.74
C ARG A 196 11.98 3.10 -17.64
N LYS A 197 13.16 2.82 -18.19
CA LYS A 197 14.22 3.83 -18.22
C LYS A 197 13.83 4.97 -19.17
N PRO A 198 14.23 6.23 -18.89
CA PRO A 198 14.00 7.33 -19.81
C PRO A 198 14.54 6.94 -21.20
N PRO A 199 13.80 7.21 -22.28
CA PRO A 199 14.27 6.89 -23.61
C PRO A 199 15.56 7.66 -23.91
N LEU A 200 16.52 6.99 -24.55
CA LEU A 200 17.66 7.65 -25.18
C LEU A 200 17.07 8.48 -26.34
N SER A 201 17.12 9.80 -26.19
CA SER A 201 16.81 10.87 -27.16
C SER A 201 16.01 10.45 -28.41
N GLY A 202 14.75 10.92 -28.52
CA GLY A 202 13.97 10.78 -29.75
C GLY A 202 12.46 10.57 -29.57
N SER A 203 11.97 10.34 -28.34
CA SER A 203 10.52 10.30 -28.08
C SER A 203 9.96 11.71 -27.89
N SER A 204 8.84 12.01 -28.54
CA SER A 204 8.12 13.27 -28.43
C SER A 204 7.44 13.46 -27.06
N PHE A 205 7.34 12.40 -26.25
CA PHE A 205 6.83 12.47 -24.88
C PHE A 205 7.86 11.89 -23.90
N HIS A 206 8.32 12.71 -22.97
CA HIS A 206 9.24 12.32 -21.91
C HIS A 206 8.51 12.31 -20.57
N ILE A 207 8.41 11.14 -19.94
CA ILE A 207 7.83 11.00 -18.60
C ILE A 207 8.83 10.33 -17.67
N THR A 208 9.07 10.99 -16.53
CA THR A 208 9.84 10.39 -15.45
C THR A 208 9.07 9.21 -14.85
N PRO A 209 9.70 8.03 -14.69
CA PRO A 209 9.04 6.88 -14.09
C PRO A 209 8.69 7.14 -12.63
N ARG A 210 7.58 6.58 -12.16
CA ARG A 210 7.04 6.87 -10.83
C ARG A 210 6.64 5.64 -10.05
N LEU A 211 6.85 5.69 -8.74
CA LEU A 211 6.30 4.74 -7.78
C LEU A 211 5.26 5.46 -6.92
N PHE A 212 4.02 4.98 -6.97
CA PHE A 212 2.97 5.38 -6.04
C PHE A 212 2.96 4.42 -4.85
N LEU A 213 3.24 4.93 -3.66
CA LEU A 213 3.34 4.15 -2.43
C LEU A 213 2.28 4.62 -1.43
N VAL A 214 1.44 3.69 -0.97
CA VAL A 214 0.48 3.96 0.11
C VAL A 214 0.76 3.04 1.28
N LEU A 215 0.90 3.64 2.46
CA LEU A 215 1.14 2.91 3.71
C LEU A 215 0.14 3.35 4.78
N PRO A 216 -0.18 2.48 5.76
CA PRO A 216 -0.78 2.94 7.01
C PRO A 216 0.14 3.96 7.69
N VAL A 217 -0.39 5.08 8.17
CA VAL A 217 0.38 6.11 8.90
C VAL A 217 1.15 5.50 10.07
N ALA A 218 0.57 4.49 10.72
CA ALA A 218 1.22 3.77 11.81
C ALA A 218 2.56 3.14 11.41
N CYS A 219 2.76 2.74 10.15
CA CYS A 219 4.03 2.20 9.67
C CYS A 219 5.17 3.21 9.75
N VAL A 220 4.86 4.51 9.63
CA VAL A 220 5.86 5.57 9.53
C VAL A 220 5.93 6.45 10.78
N LYS A 221 4.78 6.74 11.42
CA LYS A 221 4.69 7.57 12.64
C LYS A 221 4.74 6.74 13.94
N ASN A 222 4.31 5.48 13.90
CA ASN A 222 4.21 4.63 15.10
C ASN A 222 5.11 3.38 15.09
N SER A 223 6.14 3.36 14.25
CA SER A 223 7.13 2.27 14.22
C SER A 223 8.36 2.59 15.08
N ARG A 224 9.00 1.54 15.63
CA ARG A 224 10.34 1.61 16.24
C ARG A 224 11.47 1.73 15.22
N TYR A 225 11.29 1.17 14.03
CA TYR A 225 12.38 0.90 13.07
C TYR A 225 12.26 1.69 11.76
N LEU A 226 11.15 2.41 11.56
CA LEU A 226 10.96 3.23 10.36
C LEU A 226 10.40 4.60 10.75
N THR A 227 11.01 5.66 10.22
CA THR A 227 10.54 7.05 10.29
C THR A 227 10.34 7.59 8.88
N GLU A 228 9.72 8.76 8.72
CA GLU A 228 9.64 9.41 7.40
C GLU A 228 11.01 9.72 6.84
N CYS A 229 11.94 10.22 7.68
CA CYS A 229 13.31 10.47 7.26
C CYS A 229 13.99 9.18 6.81
N ARG A 230 13.90 8.10 7.60
CA ARG A 230 14.49 6.80 7.22
C ARG A 230 13.87 6.24 5.94
N LEU A 231 12.57 6.40 5.74
CA LEU A 231 11.92 5.99 4.49
C LEU A 231 12.46 6.81 3.31
N ARG A 232 12.60 8.13 3.47
CA ARG A 232 13.19 8.99 2.45
C ARG A 232 14.62 8.58 2.12
N ASP A 233 15.46 8.33 3.12
CA ASP A 233 16.85 7.91 2.91
C ASP A 233 16.92 6.59 2.11
N ILE A 234 16.05 5.62 2.46
CA ILE A 234 15.92 4.35 1.75
C ILE A 234 15.52 4.60 0.29
N MET A 235 14.46 5.36 0.06
CA MET A 235 13.94 5.64 -1.29
C MET A 235 14.99 6.39 -2.13
N SER A 236 15.64 7.41 -1.57
CA SER A 236 16.68 8.17 -2.25
C SER A 236 17.91 7.34 -2.59
N SER A 237 18.28 6.36 -1.76
CA SER A 237 19.33 5.40 -2.12
C SER A 237 18.98 4.54 -3.34
N MET A 238 17.69 4.38 -3.65
CA MET A 238 17.20 3.65 -4.81
C MET A 238 16.85 4.57 -5.99
N GLY A 239 17.36 5.81 -5.99
CA GLY A 239 17.15 6.76 -7.08
C GLY A 239 15.81 7.49 -7.06
N PHE A 240 15.01 7.32 -6.00
CA PHE A 240 13.71 7.97 -5.87
C PHE A 240 13.78 9.34 -5.19
N VAL A 241 13.00 10.28 -5.70
CA VAL A 241 12.77 11.61 -5.12
C VAL A 241 11.28 11.78 -4.84
N LEU A 242 10.94 12.23 -3.63
CA LEU A 242 9.55 12.46 -3.25
C LEU A 242 8.98 13.64 -4.05
N GLU A 243 7.96 13.39 -4.86
CA GLU A 243 7.29 14.40 -5.68
C GLU A 243 6.06 14.96 -4.97
N LYS A 244 5.19 14.09 -4.45
CA LYS A 244 3.95 14.46 -3.75
C LYS A 244 3.73 13.58 -2.53
N SER A 245 3.10 14.17 -1.51
CA SER A 245 2.68 13.46 -0.31
C SER A 245 1.33 13.97 0.16
N LYS A 246 0.48 13.07 0.65
CA LYS A 246 -0.78 13.38 1.31
C LYS A 246 -0.95 12.46 2.50
N GLU A 247 -1.23 13.04 3.66
CA GLU A 247 -1.50 12.28 4.88
C GLU A 247 -2.99 12.41 5.25
N THR A 248 -3.57 11.31 5.71
CA THR A 248 -4.89 11.26 6.35
C THR A 248 -4.72 10.70 7.75
N SER A 249 -5.79 10.61 8.54
CA SER A 249 -5.72 10.03 9.89
C SER A 249 -5.27 8.55 9.91
N LYS A 250 -5.33 7.84 8.77
CA LYS A 250 -5.03 6.39 8.69
C LYS A 250 -3.94 6.05 7.67
N LEU A 251 -3.88 6.75 6.55
CA LEU A 251 -3.03 6.44 5.40
C LEU A 251 -2.14 7.62 5.03
N ILE A 252 -0.92 7.31 4.61
CA ILE A 252 -0.02 8.23 3.93
C ILE A 252 0.11 7.76 2.48
N PHE A 253 -0.11 8.68 1.55
CA PHE A 253 0.00 8.51 0.11
C PHE A 253 1.25 9.26 -0.35
N GLN A 254 2.06 8.63 -1.18
CA GLN A 254 3.31 9.22 -1.66
C GLN A 254 3.50 8.89 -3.14
N LEU A 255 3.96 9.88 -3.89
CA LEU A 255 4.40 9.71 -5.28
C LEU A 255 5.88 10.01 -5.35
N TRP A 256 6.64 9.05 -5.85
CA TRP A 256 8.09 9.10 -5.93
C TRP A 256 8.50 9.05 -7.39
N GLU A 257 9.31 9.99 -7.84
CA GLU A 257 9.93 9.96 -9.16
C GLU A 257 11.25 9.24 -9.12
N HIS A 258 11.51 8.35 -10.08
CA HIS A 258 12.80 7.70 -10.24
C HIS A 258 13.67 8.52 -11.19
N ARG A 259 14.67 9.24 -10.65
CA ARG A 259 15.50 10.21 -11.39
C ARG A 259 16.95 9.82 -11.53
N HIS A 260 17.45 8.97 -10.64
CA HIS A 260 18.86 8.68 -10.51
C HIS A 260 19.09 7.16 -10.53
N ASP A 261 20.31 6.74 -10.80
CA ASP A 261 20.70 5.35 -10.64
C ASP A 261 20.79 4.98 -9.16
N LEU A 262 20.64 3.68 -8.87
CA LEU A 262 20.77 3.14 -7.53
C LEU A 262 22.12 3.50 -6.93
N GLN A 263 22.10 3.97 -5.69
CA GLN A 263 23.27 4.24 -4.88
C GLN A 263 23.52 3.08 -3.91
N PRO A 264 24.77 2.60 -3.76
CA PRO A 264 25.09 1.51 -2.84
C PRO A 264 24.86 1.89 -1.37
N ALA A 265 23.68 1.60 -0.83
CA ALA A 265 23.36 1.83 0.57
C ALA A 265 22.76 0.59 1.24
N SER A 266 23.11 0.38 2.51
CA SER A 266 22.51 -0.65 3.35
C SER A 266 21.75 -0.01 4.50
N PHE A 267 20.53 -0.49 4.75
CA PHE A 267 19.71 -0.05 5.86
C PHE A 267 19.38 -1.25 6.73
N LYS A 268 19.98 -1.30 7.92
CA LYS A 268 19.73 -2.34 8.91
C LYS A 268 18.47 -2.03 9.72
N LYS A 269 17.94 -3.05 10.40
CA LYS A 269 16.79 -2.91 11.30
C LYS A 269 17.23 -2.31 12.65
N GLU A 270 17.39 -1.00 12.67
CA GLU A 270 17.87 -0.24 13.83
C GLU A 270 16.70 0.38 14.61
N VAL A 271 16.79 0.43 15.93
CA VAL A 271 15.78 1.12 16.76
C VAL A 271 15.99 2.63 16.62
N LEU A 272 15.07 3.30 15.94
CA LEU A 272 15.07 4.75 15.72
C LEU A 272 14.21 5.48 16.75
N ARG A 273 13.13 4.84 17.21
CA ARG A 273 12.21 5.38 18.21
C ARG A 273 11.83 4.30 19.21
N PRO A 274 12.46 4.26 20.40
CA PRO A 274 12.09 3.28 21.42
C PRO A 274 10.65 3.52 21.92
N GLY A 275 10.02 2.48 22.44
CA GLY A 275 8.69 2.60 23.06
C GLY A 275 7.88 1.31 23.01
N LYS A 276 7.28 0.94 24.15
CA LYS A 276 6.48 -0.29 24.30
C LYS A 276 5.24 -0.30 23.38
N MET A 277 4.63 0.87 23.17
CA MET A 277 3.43 1.04 22.32
C MET A 277 3.73 1.18 20.81
N LYS A 278 5.01 1.17 20.41
CA LYS A 278 5.43 1.29 19.00
C LYS A 278 5.38 -0.07 18.32
N ASN A 279 4.93 -0.10 17.07
CA ASN A 279 4.94 -1.29 16.24
C ASN A 279 6.33 -1.60 15.66
N ASN A 280 6.43 -2.77 15.01
CA ASN A 280 7.68 -3.34 14.50
C ASN A 280 7.87 -3.22 12.98
N PHE A 281 7.18 -2.28 12.33
CA PHE A 281 7.31 -2.11 10.89
C PHE A 281 8.72 -1.63 10.52
N ALA A 282 9.40 -2.31 9.62
CA ALA A 282 10.80 -2.01 9.30
C ALA A 282 11.06 -2.31 7.83
N ILE A 283 11.88 -1.52 7.16
CA ILE A 283 12.38 -1.85 5.82
C ILE A 283 13.88 -2.05 5.96
N VAL A 284 14.37 -3.18 5.49
CA VAL A 284 15.79 -3.55 5.50
C VAL A 284 16.25 -3.65 4.06
N VAL A 285 17.32 -2.94 3.74
CA VAL A 285 17.93 -2.96 2.42
C VAL A 285 19.33 -3.52 2.60
N LYS A 286 19.60 -4.67 1.98
CA LYS A 286 20.96 -5.20 1.88
C LYS A 286 21.66 -4.54 0.68
N ARG A 287 22.99 -4.44 0.71
CA ARG A 287 23.75 -4.18 -0.51
C ARG A 287 23.54 -5.31 -1.49
#